data_AF-A0A7S4HHK7-F1
#
_entry.id   AF-A0A7S4HHK7-F1
#
_cell.length_a   1.000
_cell.length_b   1.000
_cell.length_c   1.000
_cell.angle_alpha   90.00
_cell.angle_beta   90.00
_cell.angle_gamma   90.00
#
_symmetry.space_group_name_H-M   'P 1'
#
loop_
_entity.id
_entity.type
_entity.pdbx_description
1 polymer ?
#
loop_
_entity_poly.entity_id
_entity_poly.type
_entity_poly.pdbx_seq_one_letter_code
_entity_poly.pdbx_strand_id
1 'polypeptide(L)'
;MMATGADESCADYLSDSAAQEALLRGEVKKGTLYSLRFPSSGVVVTENGEEIQISGFAHFNRAYHLDVVLVRPCQSDDHSDSSRSGEIVFIVRKQPTKKLLGTVQGKNITPLNTHYPRLRLPNNIDPKDLRDKMLLVSTEESWSKRSLYPYCRIIQELGPLDDFERQYTAIKHKYEIEEAFDAQQLWQTPSPNWKIPQD
;
A
#
# COMPACT_ATOMS: atom_id res chain seq x y z
N MET A 1 -16.05 25.60 -4.68
CA MET A 1 -14.71 25.92 -5.20
C MET A 1 -14.27 24.75 -6.07
N MET A 2 -14.37 24.89 -7.40
CA MET A 2 -13.84 23.87 -8.31
C MET A 2 -12.35 24.13 -8.45
N ALA A 3 -11.52 23.19 -7.96
CA ALA A 3 -10.10 23.22 -8.22
C ALA A 3 -9.89 23.13 -9.74
N THR A 4 -9.20 24.12 -10.30
CA THR A 4 -8.66 24.10 -11.65
C THR A 4 -7.90 22.80 -11.86
N GLY A 5 -8.29 22.03 -12.88
CA GLY A 5 -7.73 20.72 -13.20
C GLY A 5 -6.28 20.84 -13.65
N ALA A 6 -5.36 20.92 -12.69
CA ALA A 6 -3.99 20.52 -12.92
C ALA A 6 -4.03 19.05 -13.36
N ASP A 7 -3.36 18.75 -14.46
CA ASP A 7 -3.23 17.39 -14.98
C ASP A 7 -2.44 16.57 -13.94
N GLU A 8 -3.14 15.92 -13.00
CA GLU A 8 -2.56 15.05 -11.97
C GLU A 8 -2.05 13.73 -12.57
N SER A 9 -1.54 13.76 -13.80
CA SER A 9 -0.91 12.61 -14.43
C SER A 9 0.46 12.37 -13.81
N CYS A 10 0.76 11.10 -13.59
CA CYS A 10 2.05 10.72 -13.03
C CYS A 10 3.11 10.70 -14.14
N ALA A 11 4.31 11.18 -13.86
CA ALA A 11 5.42 11.17 -14.82
C ALA A 11 5.78 9.73 -15.28
N ASP A 12 6.42 9.62 -16.44
CA ASP A 12 7.02 8.36 -16.86
C ASP A 12 8.21 7.99 -15.94
N TYR A 13 8.41 6.70 -15.72
CA TYR A 13 9.62 6.25 -15.05
C TYR A 13 10.83 6.43 -15.96
N LEU A 14 12.00 6.61 -15.36
CA LEU A 14 13.25 6.43 -16.08
C LEU A 14 13.33 5.02 -16.68
N SER A 15 14.04 4.87 -17.80
CA SER A 15 14.44 3.54 -18.27
C SER A 15 15.48 2.94 -17.31
N ASP A 16 15.63 1.62 -17.30
CA ASP A 16 16.59 0.93 -16.42
C ASP A 16 18.01 1.49 -16.57
N SER A 17 18.47 1.74 -17.79
CA SER A 17 19.79 2.33 -18.07
C SER A 17 19.90 3.74 -17.50
N ALA A 18 18.90 4.60 -17.75
CA ALA A 18 18.92 5.98 -17.25
C ALA A 18 18.84 6.04 -15.73
N ALA A 19 18.10 5.12 -15.11
CA ALA A 19 18.00 4.98 -13.66
C ALA A 19 19.35 4.57 -13.04
N GLN A 20 20.05 3.60 -13.64
CA GLN A 20 21.38 3.18 -13.20
C GLN A 20 22.41 4.31 -13.34
N GLU A 21 22.43 5.00 -14.47
CA GLU A 21 23.34 6.12 -14.69
C GLU A 21 23.09 7.28 -13.71
N ALA A 22 21.82 7.66 -13.49
CA ALA A 22 21.46 8.71 -12.54
C ALA A 22 21.88 8.34 -11.11
N LEU A 23 21.78 7.05 -10.74
CA LEU A 23 22.23 6.55 -9.45
C LEU A 23 23.76 6.63 -9.32
N LEU A 24 24.51 6.27 -10.37
CA LEU A 24 25.98 6.38 -10.38
C LEU A 24 26.46 7.83 -10.31
N ARG A 25 25.73 8.77 -10.93
CA ARG A 25 26.03 10.22 -10.85
C ARG A 25 25.61 10.86 -9.52
N GLY A 26 24.88 10.15 -8.67
CA GLY A 26 24.36 10.69 -7.40
C GLY A 26 23.17 11.65 -7.57
N GLU A 27 22.54 11.70 -8.74
CA GLU A 27 21.37 12.54 -9.04
C GLU A 27 20.10 12.01 -8.37
N VAL A 28 20.05 10.70 -8.13
CA VAL A 28 18.96 10.01 -7.44
C VAL A 28 19.52 9.19 -6.29
N LYS A 29 18.70 9.00 -5.25
CA LYS A 29 19.02 8.16 -4.10
C LYS A 29 18.11 6.95 -4.07
N LYS A 30 18.65 5.80 -3.72
CA LYS A 30 17.88 4.57 -3.52
C LYS A 30 17.39 4.48 -2.07
N GLY A 31 16.14 4.08 -1.88
CA GLY A 31 15.57 3.92 -0.55
C GLY A 31 14.26 3.12 -0.54
N THR A 32 13.72 2.94 0.65
CA THR A 32 12.42 2.29 0.86
C THR A 32 11.36 3.36 1.13
N LEU A 33 10.24 3.30 0.42
CA LEU A 33 9.12 4.21 0.63
C LEU A 33 8.26 3.78 1.83
N TYR A 34 8.05 4.69 2.76
CA TYR A 34 7.10 4.56 3.85
C TYR A 34 5.98 5.59 3.69
N SER A 35 4.87 5.17 3.08
CA SER A 35 3.64 5.98 3.07
C SER A 35 3.15 6.25 4.49
N LEU A 36 2.77 7.48 4.80
CA LEU A 36 2.07 7.84 6.04
C LEU A 36 0.60 7.37 5.97
N ARG A 37 -0.22 7.76 6.94
CA ARG A 37 -1.67 7.40 7.00
C ARG A 37 -2.48 7.84 5.77
N PHE A 38 -1.90 8.62 4.86
CA PHE A 38 -2.53 9.04 3.62
C PHE A 38 -1.62 8.69 2.43
N PRO A 39 -2.18 8.15 1.33
CA PRO A 39 -1.43 7.67 0.16
C PRO A 39 -0.84 8.79 -0.72
N SER A 40 -0.79 10.01 -0.20
CA SER A 40 -0.25 11.20 -0.85
C SER A 40 0.86 11.86 -0.02
N SER A 41 1.29 11.26 1.08
CA SER A 41 2.40 11.75 1.89
C SER A 41 3.20 10.57 2.46
N GLY A 42 4.52 10.65 2.38
CA GLY A 42 5.41 9.57 2.76
C GLY A 42 6.83 10.05 2.92
N VAL A 43 7.69 9.13 3.33
CA VAL A 43 9.12 9.35 3.45
C VAL A 43 9.85 8.21 2.75
N VAL A 44 10.83 8.53 1.92
CA VAL A 44 11.80 7.56 1.44
C VAL A 44 12.99 7.58 2.39
N VAL A 45 13.25 6.44 3.04
CA VAL A 45 14.44 6.26 3.87
C VAL A 45 15.52 5.61 3.01
N THR A 46 16.60 6.35 2.77
CA THR A 46 17.73 5.87 1.96
C THR A 46 18.57 4.85 2.72
N GLU A 47 19.48 4.16 2.02
CA GLU A 47 20.40 3.18 2.63
C GLU A 47 21.33 3.81 3.69
N ASN A 48 21.56 5.13 3.62
CA ASN A 48 22.36 5.88 4.59
C ASN A 48 21.53 6.45 5.77
N GLY A 49 20.24 6.13 5.85
CA GLY A 49 19.34 6.64 6.89
C GLY A 49 18.84 8.07 6.66
N GLU A 50 19.13 8.69 5.52
CA GLU A 50 18.55 9.97 5.14
C GLU A 50 17.07 9.81 4.80
N GLU A 51 16.24 10.71 5.32
CA GLU A 51 14.81 10.78 5.08
C GLU A 51 14.46 11.87 4.07
N ILE A 52 13.79 11.48 2.98
CA ILE A 52 13.30 12.38 1.93
C ILE A 52 11.77 12.34 1.91
N GLN A 53 11.14 13.49 2.16
CA GLN A 53 9.71 13.64 2.15
C GLN A 53 9.14 13.61 0.73
N ILE A 54 8.13 12.78 0.51
CA ILE A 54 7.36 12.72 -0.73
C ILE A 54 5.96 13.23 -0.42
N SER A 55 5.49 14.23 -1.18
CA SER A 55 4.17 14.81 -1.00
C SER A 55 3.47 14.99 -2.34
N GLY A 56 2.20 14.59 -2.41
CA GLY A 56 1.40 14.60 -3.63
C GLY A 56 1.46 13.28 -4.41
N PHE A 57 0.34 12.92 -5.03
CA PHE A 57 0.23 11.68 -5.81
C PHE A 57 1.19 11.61 -6.99
N ALA A 58 1.44 12.76 -7.65
CA ALA A 58 2.38 12.84 -8.76
C ALA A 58 3.81 12.46 -8.33
N HIS A 59 4.27 12.93 -7.18
CA HIS A 59 5.61 12.64 -6.65
C HIS A 59 5.75 11.21 -6.09
N PHE A 60 4.65 10.61 -5.63
CA PHE A 60 4.61 9.17 -5.31
C PHE A 60 4.82 8.30 -6.56
N ASN A 61 4.46 8.83 -7.73
CA ASN A 61 4.64 8.21 -9.04
C ASN A 61 4.26 6.73 -9.06
N ARG A 62 3.06 6.41 -8.59
CA ARG A 62 2.47 5.06 -8.58
C ARG A 62 3.27 4.01 -7.76
N ALA A 63 4.10 4.43 -6.81
CA ALA A 63 4.75 3.54 -5.85
C ALA A 63 3.82 3.18 -4.68
N TYR A 64 3.99 1.99 -4.13
CA TYR A 64 3.29 1.52 -2.95
C TYR A 64 4.15 1.59 -1.68
N HIS A 65 3.49 1.55 -0.53
CA HIS A 65 4.14 1.41 0.76
C HIS A 65 5.08 0.18 0.78
N LEU A 66 6.32 0.39 1.21
CA LEU A 66 7.47 -0.53 1.24
C LEU A 66 8.11 -0.87 -0.12
N ASP A 67 7.73 -0.20 -1.20
CA ASP A 67 8.47 -0.32 -2.47
C ASP A 67 9.91 0.20 -2.28
N VAL A 68 10.85 -0.42 -2.99
CA VAL A 68 12.21 0.11 -3.13
C VAL A 68 12.25 0.98 -4.37
N VAL A 69 12.63 2.23 -4.20
CA VAL A 69 12.49 3.27 -5.22
C VAL A 69 13.79 4.05 -5.40
N LEU A 70 13.92 4.70 -6.56
CA LEU A 70 14.86 5.81 -6.74
C LEU A 70 14.10 7.11 -6.61
N VAL A 71 14.59 7.98 -5.74
CA VAL A 71 14.04 9.31 -5.47
C VAL A 71 15.02 10.37 -5.95
N ARG A 72 14.51 11.38 -6.66
CA ARG A 72 15.24 12.60 -6.99
C ARG A 72 14.90 13.66 -5.94
N PRO A 73 15.86 14.17 -5.15
CA PRO A 73 15.63 15.31 -4.28
C PRO A 73 15.25 16.53 -5.11
N CYS A 74 14.21 17.26 -4.71
CA CYS A 74 13.87 18.53 -5.33
C CYS A 74 14.80 19.61 -4.78
N GLN A 75 15.39 20.42 -5.66
CA GLN A 75 16.09 21.63 -5.23
C GLN A 75 15.03 22.66 -4.87
N SER A 76 14.87 22.95 -3.57
CA SER A 76 14.02 24.06 -3.14
C SER A 76 14.82 25.36 -3.27
N ASP A 77 14.44 26.22 -4.21
CA ASP A 77 15.01 27.58 -4.33
C ASP A 77 14.60 28.51 -3.17
N ASP A 78 13.59 28.11 -2.37
CA ASP A 78 13.10 28.87 -1.23
C ASP A 78 13.79 28.45 0.08
N HIS A 79 14.40 29.43 0.75
CA HIS A 79 15.10 29.37 2.06
C HIS A 79 14.23 28.95 3.27
N SER A 80 13.11 28.25 3.06
CA SER A 80 12.37 27.60 4.14
C SER A 80 12.98 26.23 4.44
N ASP A 81 12.85 25.74 5.68
CA ASP A 81 13.33 24.42 6.14
C ASP A 81 12.74 23.18 5.38
N SER A 82 12.15 23.38 4.20
CA SER A 82 11.56 22.36 3.32
C SER A 82 12.58 21.58 2.45
N SER A 83 13.86 21.62 2.81
CA SER A 83 15.02 21.17 2.02
C SER A 83 15.16 19.66 1.76
N ARG A 84 14.14 18.86 2.06
CA ARG A 84 14.18 17.40 1.88
C ARG A 84 12.95 16.84 1.16
N SER A 85 12.35 17.61 0.27
CA SER A 85 11.32 17.07 -0.62
C SER A 85 11.95 16.31 -1.81
N GLY A 86 11.20 15.36 -2.38
CA GLY A 86 11.64 14.64 -3.56
C GLY A 86 10.50 14.01 -4.34
N GLU A 87 10.85 13.48 -5.51
CA GLU A 87 9.95 12.75 -6.39
C GLU A 87 10.49 11.35 -6.70
N ILE A 88 9.60 10.37 -6.77
CA ILE A 88 9.95 9.01 -7.18
C ILE A 88 10.02 8.96 -8.70
N VAL A 89 11.18 8.56 -9.22
CA VAL A 89 11.44 8.54 -10.67
C VAL A 89 11.56 7.11 -11.21
N PHE A 90 11.69 6.12 -10.33
CA PHE A 90 11.83 4.72 -10.70
C PHE A 90 11.48 3.79 -9.54
N ILE A 91 10.88 2.63 -9.83
CA ILE A 91 10.62 1.58 -8.84
C ILE A 91 11.60 0.43 -9.08
N VAL A 92 12.58 0.28 -8.20
CA VAL A 92 13.60 -0.78 -8.26
C VAL A 92 13.01 -2.14 -7.94
N ARG A 93 12.15 -2.19 -6.92
CA ARG A 93 11.46 -3.42 -6.51
C ARG A 93 10.08 -3.07 -5.98
N LYS A 94 9.06 -3.59 -6.66
CA LYS A 94 7.69 -3.56 -6.15
C LYS A 94 7.52 -4.57 -5.03
N GLN A 95 6.76 -4.17 -4.02
CA GLN A 95 6.17 -5.13 -3.10
C GLN A 95 5.23 -6.06 -3.87
N PRO A 96 5.17 -7.35 -3.49
CA PRO A 96 4.26 -8.29 -4.12
C PRO A 96 2.82 -7.80 -3.99
N THR A 97 2.03 -8.13 -4.99
CA THR A 97 0.61 -7.83 -5.07
C THR A 97 -0.08 -8.26 -3.78
N LYS A 98 -0.57 -7.29 -3.00
CA LYS A 98 -1.22 -7.60 -1.71
C LYS A 98 -2.70 -7.81 -1.91
N LYS A 99 -3.21 -8.84 -1.23
CA LYS A 99 -4.65 -8.96 -0.97
C LYS A 99 -5.02 -7.93 0.10
N LEU A 100 -5.99 -7.08 -0.21
CA LEU A 100 -6.44 -5.98 0.62
C LEU A 100 -7.90 -6.17 0.94
N LEU A 101 -8.27 -5.88 2.18
CA LEU A 101 -9.67 -5.68 2.56
C LEU A 101 -10.05 -4.23 2.27
N GLY A 102 -11.25 -4.00 1.77
CA GLY A 102 -11.76 -2.65 1.55
C GLY A 102 -13.27 -2.60 1.32
N THR A 103 -13.78 -1.38 1.23
CA THR A 103 -15.21 -1.09 1.02
C THR A 103 -15.38 -0.16 -0.18
N VAL A 104 -16.56 -0.19 -0.80
CA VAL A 104 -16.83 0.63 -1.98
C VAL A 104 -17.20 2.06 -1.60
N GLN A 105 -16.52 3.03 -2.21
CA GLN A 105 -16.81 4.45 -2.12
C GLN A 105 -16.84 5.07 -3.53
N GLY A 106 -18.05 5.29 -4.06
CA GLY A 106 -18.23 5.77 -5.43
C GLY A 106 -17.77 4.70 -6.43
N LYS A 107 -16.84 5.03 -7.34
CA LYS A 107 -16.26 4.09 -8.32
C LYS A 107 -14.95 3.43 -7.85
N ASN A 108 -14.60 3.61 -6.57
CA ASN A 108 -13.36 3.12 -6.01
C ASN A 108 -13.63 2.22 -4.82
N ILE A 109 -12.66 1.39 -4.49
CA ILE A 109 -12.54 0.69 -3.22
C ILE A 109 -11.59 1.48 -2.34
N THR A 110 -11.98 1.72 -1.09
CA THR A 110 -11.12 2.28 -0.05
C THR A 110 -10.57 1.12 0.78
N PRO A 111 -9.27 0.79 0.68
CA PRO A 111 -8.67 -0.24 1.51
C PRO A 111 -8.74 0.12 2.99
N LEU A 112 -8.94 -0.88 3.85
CA LEU A 112 -8.80 -0.72 5.30
C LEU A 112 -7.36 -0.42 5.73
N ASN A 113 -6.38 -0.83 4.92
CA ASN A 113 -5.00 -0.41 5.12
C ASN A 113 -4.80 0.98 4.49
N THR A 114 -4.75 2.01 5.33
CA THR A 114 -4.68 3.42 4.90
C THR A 114 -3.36 3.80 4.22
N HIS A 115 -2.35 2.94 4.25
CA HIS A 115 -1.10 3.15 3.49
C HIS A 115 -1.27 2.90 1.99
N TYR A 116 -2.38 2.27 1.57
CA TYR A 116 -2.70 2.03 0.17
C TYR A 116 -3.62 3.12 -0.38
N PRO A 117 -3.43 3.51 -1.64
CA PRO A 117 -4.38 4.38 -2.32
C PRO A 117 -5.73 3.70 -2.46
N ARG A 118 -6.77 4.50 -2.73
CA ARG A 118 -8.01 3.95 -3.26
C ARG A 118 -7.73 3.15 -4.53
N LEU A 119 -8.52 2.13 -4.77
CA LEU A 119 -8.37 1.24 -5.92
C LEU A 119 -9.57 1.43 -6.84
N ARG A 120 -9.36 1.45 -8.15
CA ARG A 120 -10.42 1.66 -9.13
C ARG A 120 -11.13 0.34 -9.43
N LEU A 121 -12.46 0.36 -9.34
CA LEU A 121 -13.28 -0.77 -9.75
C LEU A 121 -13.19 -1.02 -11.26
N PRO A 122 -13.26 -2.29 -11.71
CA PRO A 122 -13.45 -2.63 -13.11
C PRO A 122 -14.69 -1.92 -13.69
N ASN A 123 -14.58 -1.42 -14.93
CA ASN A 123 -15.65 -0.62 -15.55
C ASN A 123 -16.96 -1.39 -15.77
N ASN A 124 -16.93 -2.72 -15.76
CA ASN A 124 -18.07 -3.60 -15.95
C ASN A 124 -18.82 -3.94 -14.65
N ILE A 125 -18.43 -3.37 -13.51
CA ILE A 125 -19.06 -3.61 -12.21
C ILE A 125 -19.82 -2.36 -11.79
N ASP A 126 -21.11 -2.50 -11.46
CA ASP A 126 -21.88 -1.42 -10.84
C ASP A 126 -21.52 -1.32 -9.35
N PRO A 127 -20.98 -0.19 -8.88
CA PRO A 127 -20.64 -0.03 -7.46
C PRO A 127 -21.82 -0.20 -6.51
N LYS A 128 -23.07 -0.04 -6.98
CA LYS A 128 -24.27 -0.24 -6.16
C LYS A 128 -24.41 -1.68 -5.67
N ASP A 129 -23.97 -2.66 -6.44
CA ASP A 129 -24.07 -4.08 -6.11
C ASP A 129 -23.14 -4.49 -4.94
N LEU A 130 -22.21 -3.59 -4.60
CA LEU A 130 -21.12 -3.83 -3.66
C LEU A 130 -21.07 -2.82 -2.50
N ARG A 131 -21.95 -1.81 -2.49
CA ARG A 131 -21.87 -0.65 -1.59
C ARG A 131 -21.78 -1.02 -0.10
N ASP A 132 -22.55 -2.02 0.32
CA ASP A 132 -22.67 -2.42 1.72
C ASP A 132 -21.92 -3.71 2.03
N LYS A 133 -20.92 -4.06 1.20
CA LYS A 133 -20.14 -5.29 1.34
C LYS A 133 -18.68 -5.02 1.69
N MET A 134 -18.13 -5.88 2.54
CA MET A 134 -16.69 -6.02 2.70
C MET A 134 -16.12 -6.85 1.55
N LEU A 135 -15.05 -6.38 0.94
CA LEU A 135 -14.44 -7.02 -0.22
C LEU A 135 -12.99 -7.40 0.07
N LEU A 136 -12.59 -8.58 -0.38
CA LEU A 136 -11.19 -8.96 -0.54
C LEU A 136 -10.80 -8.71 -1.99
N VAL A 137 -9.80 -7.86 -2.20
CA VAL A 137 -9.35 -7.43 -3.53
C VAL A 137 -7.84 -7.54 -3.67
N SER A 138 -7.35 -7.65 -4.89
CA SER A 138 -5.92 -7.49 -5.21
C SER A 138 -5.73 -6.29 -6.11
N THR A 139 -4.63 -5.57 -5.90
CA THR A 139 -4.15 -4.60 -6.88
C THR A 139 -3.76 -5.30 -8.17
N GLU A 140 -3.94 -4.67 -9.33
CA GLU A 140 -3.30 -5.15 -10.55
C GLU A 140 -1.82 -4.76 -10.58
N GLU A 141 -0.98 -5.52 -11.29
CA GLU A 141 0.45 -5.24 -11.42
C GLU A 141 0.71 -3.92 -12.17
N SER A 142 -0.15 -3.64 -13.15
CA SER A 142 -0.06 -2.44 -13.98
C SER A 142 -0.88 -1.29 -13.39
N TRP A 143 -0.22 -0.17 -13.12
CA TRP A 143 -0.86 1.09 -12.74
C TRP A 143 -0.61 2.10 -13.86
N SER A 144 -1.67 2.48 -14.57
CA SER A 144 -1.56 3.44 -15.68
C SER A 144 -1.14 4.82 -15.20
N LYS A 145 -0.23 5.47 -15.94
CA LYS A 145 0.17 6.87 -15.69
C LYS A 145 -0.97 7.89 -15.82
N ARG A 146 -2.03 7.53 -16.53
CA ARG A 146 -3.24 8.36 -16.73
C ARG A 146 -4.27 8.19 -15.61
N SER A 147 -4.01 7.31 -14.65
CA SER A 147 -4.94 7.01 -13.56
C SER A 147 -4.30 7.36 -12.22
N LEU A 148 -5.00 8.17 -11.43
CA LEU A 148 -4.60 8.49 -10.07
C LEU A 148 -4.64 7.27 -9.13
N TYR A 149 -5.42 6.25 -9.49
CA TYR A 149 -5.63 5.05 -8.68
C TYR A 149 -5.34 3.79 -9.51
N PRO A 150 -4.71 2.76 -8.93
CA PRO A 150 -4.51 1.48 -9.60
C PRO A 150 -5.84 0.77 -9.79
N TYR A 151 -5.94 -0.07 -10.82
CA TYR A 151 -7.07 -0.98 -10.94
C TYR A 151 -6.95 -2.11 -9.91
N CYS A 152 -8.09 -2.63 -9.49
CA CYS A 152 -8.15 -3.84 -8.68
C CYS A 152 -8.97 -4.94 -9.33
N ARG A 153 -8.66 -6.16 -8.93
CA ARG A 153 -9.51 -7.33 -9.13
C ARG A 153 -10.21 -7.67 -7.82
N ILE A 154 -11.53 -7.89 -7.90
CA ILE A 154 -12.28 -8.44 -6.78
C ILE A 154 -11.99 -9.95 -6.71
N ILE A 155 -11.50 -10.39 -5.56
CA ILE A 155 -11.23 -11.82 -5.29
C ILE A 155 -12.46 -12.46 -4.68
N GLN A 156 -13.05 -11.80 -3.67
CA GLN A 156 -14.15 -12.37 -2.89
C GLN A 156 -15.02 -11.28 -2.26
N GLU A 157 -16.32 -11.51 -2.25
CA GLU A 157 -17.29 -10.78 -1.41
C GLU A 157 -17.37 -11.46 -0.06
N LEU A 158 -17.02 -10.76 1.01
CA LEU A 158 -16.99 -11.33 2.35
C LEU A 158 -18.34 -11.23 3.04
N GLY A 159 -19.18 -10.28 2.63
CA GLY A 159 -20.57 -10.12 3.07
C GLY A 159 -20.86 -8.70 3.57
N PRO A 160 -22.00 -8.49 4.24
CA PRO A 160 -22.44 -7.17 4.69
C PRO A 160 -21.50 -6.48 5.69
N LEU A 161 -21.48 -5.13 5.69
CA LEU A 161 -20.70 -4.32 6.63
C LEU A 161 -21.28 -4.25 8.05
N ASP A 162 -22.44 -4.84 8.30
CA ASP A 162 -23.04 -4.97 9.63
C ASP A 162 -22.88 -6.38 10.22
N ASP A 163 -22.32 -7.34 9.46
CA ASP A 163 -22.03 -8.69 9.93
C ASP A 163 -20.63 -8.76 10.60
N PHE A 164 -20.62 -8.69 11.93
CA PHE A 164 -19.40 -8.75 12.74
C PHE A 164 -18.60 -10.04 12.52
N GLU A 165 -19.25 -11.20 12.46
CA GLU A 165 -18.57 -12.50 12.36
C GLU A 165 -17.80 -12.61 11.04
N ARG A 166 -18.38 -12.10 9.96
CA ARG A 166 -17.72 -12.04 8.65
C ARG A 166 -16.56 -11.07 8.63
N GLN A 167 -16.69 -9.90 9.27
CA GLN A 167 -15.59 -8.94 9.39
C GLN A 167 -14.43 -9.51 10.21
N TYR A 168 -14.77 -10.16 11.32
CA TYR A 168 -13.79 -10.81 12.18
C TYR A 168 -13.01 -11.88 11.40
N THR A 169 -13.73 -12.76 10.68
CA THR A 169 -13.12 -13.80 9.83
C THR A 169 -12.24 -13.19 8.72
N ALA A 170 -12.70 -12.12 8.08
CA ALA A 170 -11.94 -11.42 7.05
C ALA A 170 -10.62 -10.85 7.58
N ILE A 171 -10.66 -10.20 8.75
CA ILE A 171 -9.46 -9.65 9.40
C ILE A 171 -8.48 -10.77 9.74
N LYS A 172 -8.97 -11.88 10.31
CA LYS A 172 -8.13 -13.04 10.62
C LYS A 172 -7.40 -13.57 9.39
N HIS A 173 -8.14 -13.78 8.31
CA HIS A 173 -7.55 -14.22 7.05
C HIS A 173 -6.54 -13.22 6.48
N LYS A 174 -6.79 -11.91 6.60
CA LYS A 174 -5.87 -10.86 6.10
C LYS A 174 -4.52 -10.90 6.82
N TYR A 175 -4.52 -11.15 8.12
CA TYR A 175 -3.33 -11.15 8.95
C TYR A 175 -2.74 -12.55 9.18
N GLU A 176 -3.26 -13.57 8.46
CA GLU A 176 -2.83 -14.96 8.61
C GLU A 176 -2.85 -15.42 10.08
N ILE A 177 -3.87 -14.96 10.83
CA ILE A 177 -4.02 -15.30 12.24
C ILE A 177 -4.60 -16.70 12.33
N GLU A 178 -3.78 -17.65 12.76
CA GLU A 178 -4.21 -18.99 13.15
C GLU A 178 -4.76 -18.96 14.58
N GLU A 179 -5.99 -19.42 14.79
CA GLU A 179 -6.63 -19.45 16.12
C GLU A 179 -6.56 -20.82 16.78
N ALA A 180 -6.42 -21.88 15.98
CA ALA A 180 -6.42 -23.24 16.48
C ALA A 180 -4.99 -23.72 16.62
N PHE A 181 -4.64 -24.16 17.84
CA PHE A 181 -3.48 -25.01 18.03
C PHE A 181 -3.69 -26.30 17.25
N ASP A 182 -2.65 -26.75 16.56
CA ASP A 182 -2.71 -28.04 15.91
C ASP A 182 -2.80 -29.18 16.95
N ALA A 183 -3.26 -30.36 16.52
CA ALA A 183 -3.40 -31.49 17.41
C ALA A 183 -2.07 -31.86 18.09
N GLN A 184 -0.94 -31.71 17.39
CA GLN A 184 0.38 -32.04 17.93
C GLN A 184 0.81 -31.08 19.06
N GLN A 185 0.48 -29.80 18.96
CA GLN A 185 0.67 -28.78 19.97
C GLN A 185 -0.20 -29.08 21.20
N LEU A 186 -1.46 -29.47 20.99
CA LEU A 186 -2.35 -29.87 22.08
C LEU A 186 -1.86 -31.13 22.81
N TRP A 187 -1.22 -32.06 22.12
CA TRP A 187 -0.63 -33.27 22.73
C TRP A 187 0.55 -32.98 23.67
N GLN A 188 1.20 -31.82 23.54
CA GLN A 188 2.26 -31.39 24.45
C GLN A 188 1.72 -30.72 25.72
N THR A 189 0.42 -30.44 25.78
CA THR A 189 -0.18 -29.86 26.98
C THR A 189 -0.21 -30.89 28.11
N PRO A 190 0.01 -30.47 29.37
CA PRO A 190 -0.14 -31.36 30.51
C PRO A 190 -1.50 -32.04 30.48
N SER A 191 -1.54 -33.31 30.90
CA SER A 191 -2.82 -34.00 31.08
C SER A 191 -3.78 -33.14 31.89
N PRO A 192 -5.09 -33.12 31.58
CA PRO A 192 -6.08 -32.40 32.38
C PRO A 192 -6.07 -32.75 33.88
N ASN A 193 -5.48 -33.90 34.23
CA ASN A 193 -5.33 -34.40 35.59
C ASN A 193 -3.93 -34.19 36.20
N TRP A 194 -3.08 -33.36 35.59
CA TRP A 194 -1.74 -33.08 36.12
C TRP A 194 -1.83 -32.46 37.52
N LYS A 195 -1.02 -32.98 38.44
CA LYS A 195 -0.95 -32.52 39.84
C LYS A 195 0.48 -32.10 40.16
N ILE A 196 0.60 -31.10 41.02
CA ILE A 196 1.89 -30.67 41.57
C ILE A 196 2.45 -31.81 42.42
N PRO A 197 3.71 -32.26 42.21
CA PRO A 197 4.35 -33.26 43.06
C PRO A 197 4.38 -32.79 44.52
N GLN A 198 4.06 -33.69 45.46
CA GLN A 198 4.23 -33.44 46.88
C GLN A 198 5.53 -34.12 47.32
N ASP A 199 6.56 -33.31 47.55
CA ASP A 199 7.81 -33.74 48.18
C ASP A 199 7.57 -34.08 49.66
#